data_AF-A0A7V9L8D2-F1
#
_entry.id   AF-A0A7V9L8D2-F1
#
_cell.length_a   1.000
_cell.length_b   1.000
_cell.length_c   1.000
_cell.angle_alpha   90.00
_cell.angle_beta   90.00
_cell.angle_gamma   90.00
#
_symmetry.space_group_name_H-M   'P 1'
#
loop_
_entity.id
_entity.type
_entity.pdbx_description
1 polymer ?
#
loop_
_entity_poly.entity_id
_entity_poly.type
_entity_poly.pdbx_seq_one_letter_code
_entity_poly.pdbx_strand_id
1 'polypeptide(L)'
;MRWLPLLCLVACGGGPSVLTDAPVGPPGSGTLDFSWEVRVDGFPATCADVGASNVEIATDGPGGPSVRQFPCTTEGNGSSQALSPGNHIVVLSLVNSVDSSVLTLPAQTTTVNAGTNQLGLFVFDFGNVCDASSCNGGCCSASGCVAQSDSQCGLGGVPCDDCAAVGLFCDTINGFCTSP
;
A
#
# COMPACT_ATOMS: atom_id res chain seq x y z
N MET A 1 2.64 68.51 7.27
CA MET A 1 2.77 67.05 7.11
C MET A 1 2.66 66.76 5.62
N ARG A 2 3.79 66.59 4.93
CA ARG A 2 4.37 65.30 4.49
C ARG A 2 3.39 64.55 3.55
N TRP A 3 3.67 64.16 2.31
CA TRP A 3 4.91 63.90 1.54
C TRP A 3 4.64 63.99 0.01
N LEU A 4 5.74 64.05 -0.75
CA LEU A 4 5.89 64.22 -2.21
C LEU A 4 5.43 63.02 -3.09
N PRO A 5 5.40 63.20 -4.44
CA PRO A 5 4.77 62.32 -5.43
C PRO A 5 5.72 61.34 -6.13
N LEU A 6 5.12 60.55 -7.04
CA LEU A 6 5.64 59.97 -8.29
C LEU A 6 6.84 59.01 -8.29
N LEU A 7 6.57 57.86 -8.95
CA LEU A 7 7.45 56.98 -9.70
C LEU A 7 8.47 56.09 -8.95
N CYS A 8 8.21 54.79 -8.99
CA CYS A 8 9.25 53.87 -9.48
C CYS A 8 8.63 52.87 -10.46
N LEU A 9 9.22 52.86 -11.65
CA LEU A 9 9.02 51.96 -12.78
C LEU A 9 9.72 50.62 -12.49
N VAL A 10 9.29 49.56 -13.19
CA VAL A 10 10.07 48.43 -13.74
C VAL A 10 9.45 47.05 -13.47
N ALA A 11 9.03 46.50 -14.61
CA ALA A 11 8.60 45.16 -14.97
C ALA A 11 9.30 43.97 -14.32
N CYS A 12 8.54 42.88 -14.12
CA CYS A 12 8.99 41.57 -14.57
C CYS A 12 7.76 40.73 -14.97
N GLY A 13 7.87 40.06 -16.11
CA GLY A 13 6.78 39.35 -16.76
C GLY A 13 6.33 38.09 -16.02
N GLY A 14 5.06 37.79 -16.18
CA GLY A 14 4.53 36.44 -16.14
C GLY A 14 3.34 36.47 -17.08
N GLY A 15 3.45 35.82 -18.24
CA GLY A 15 2.25 35.53 -19.03
C GLY A 15 1.23 34.80 -18.16
N PRO A 16 -0.04 34.67 -18.57
CA PRO A 16 -0.89 33.72 -17.90
C PRO A 16 -0.17 32.37 -18.02
N SER A 17 0.42 31.91 -16.90
CA SER A 17 0.77 30.52 -16.77
C SER A 17 -0.48 29.80 -17.21
N VAL A 18 -0.36 29.03 -18.30
CA VAL A 18 -1.37 28.06 -18.66
C VAL A 18 -1.35 27.11 -17.47
N LEU A 19 -2.13 27.43 -16.44
CA LEU A 19 -2.70 26.46 -15.55
C LEU A 19 -3.44 25.56 -16.53
N THR A 20 -2.77 24.48 -16.92
CA THR A 20 -3.47 23.33 -17.42
C THR A 20 -4.32 22.93 -16.24
N ASP A 21 -5.56 23.42 -16.30
CA ASP A 21 -6.60 23.11 -15.35
C ASP A 21 -6.54 21.59 -15.18
N ALA A 22 -6.42 21.12 -13.94
CA ALA A 22 -6.61 19.71 -13.67
C ALA A 22 -7.94 19.35 -14.35
N PRO A 23 -8.03 18.26 -15.15
CA PRO A 23 -9.21 17.99 -15.95
C PRO A 23 -10.45 18.10 -15.05
N VAL A 24 -11.20 19.19 -15.21
CA VAL A 24 -12.38 19.45 -14.41
C VAL A 24 -13.36 18.37 -14.85
N GLY A 25 -13.61 17.40 -13.97
CA GLY A 25 -14.57 16.36 -14.24
C GLY A 25 -15.94 16.98 -14.57
N PRO A 26 -16.85 16.22 -15.21
CA PRO A 26 -18.19 16.71 -15.50
C PRO A 26 -18.81 17.36 -14.26
N PRO A 27 -19.55 18.48 -14.37
CA PRO A 27 -20.14 19.14 -13.21
C PRO A 27 -20.91 18.14 -12.35
N GLY A 28 -20.52 18.04 -11.08
CA GLY A 28 -21.01 17.04 -10.15
C GLY A 28 -20.11 15.81 -9.97
N SER A 29 -18.99 15.68 -10.67
CA SER A 29 -18.03 14.58 -10.49
C SER A 29 -17.38 14.58 -9.10
N GLY A 30 -16.94 13.40 -8.65
CA GLY A 30 -16.16 13.26 -7.43
C GLY A 30 -14.84 12.52 -7.64
N THR A 31 -13.93 12.66 -6.68
CA THR A 31 -12.70 11.86 -6.59
C THR A 31 -12.74 10.97 -5.35
N LEU A 32 -11.96 9.89 -5.39
CA LEU A 32 -11.73 8.97 -4.28
C LEU A 32 -10.32 9.20 -3.75
N ASP A 33 -10.20 9.70 -2.53
CA ASP A 33 -8.93 9.82 -1.82
C ASP A 33 -8.73 8.62 -0.92
N PHE A 34 -7.51 8.10 -0.91
CA PHE A 34 -7.16 6.91 -0.15
C PHE A 34 -5.70 6.93 0.27
N SER A 35 -5.39 6.12 1.27
CA SER A 35 -4.05 5.87 1.75
C SER A 35 -3.71 4.39 1.57
N TRP A 36 -2.43 4.04 1.49
CA TRP A 36 -2.02 2.64 1.49
C TRP A 36 -0.78 2.40 2.34
N GLU A 37 -0.69 1.19 2.87
CA GLU A 37 0.50 0.64 3.51
C GLU A 37 0.81 -0.72 2.90
N VAL A 38 2.10 -1.01 2.73
CA VAL A 38 2.58 -2.36 2.39
C VAL A 38 3.12 -2.99 3.66
N ARG A 39 2.73 -4.24 3.90
CA ARG A 39 3.25 -5.04 5.01
C ARG A 39 3.76 -6.38 4.49
N VAL A 40 4.88 -6.80 5.06
CA VAL A 40 5.43 -8.14 4.90
C VAL A 40 5.57 -8.70 6.29
N ASP A 41 4.96 -9.87 6.53
CA ASP A 41 5.00 -10.52 7.84
C ASP A 41 4.47 -9.63 8.98
N GLY A 42 3.49 -8.77 8.67
CA GLY A 42 2.90 -7.80 9.60
C GLY A 42 3.75 -6.55 9.88
N PHE A 43 4.99 -6.50 9.41
CA PHE A 43 5.88 -5.34 9.53
C PHE A 43 5.73 -4.36 8.37
N PRO A 44 5.93 -3.05 8.60
CA PRO A 44 5.95 -2.07 7.51
C PRO A 44 7.02 -2.42 6.47
N ALA A 45 6.63 -2.41 5.20
CA ALA A 45 7.48 -2.67 4.05
C ALA A 45 7.23 -1.62 2.96
N THR A 46 8.09 -1.60 1.94
CA THR A 46 7.95 -0.75 0.76
C THR A 46 7.40 -1.55 -0.42
N CYS A 47 6.88 -0.87 -1.45
CA CYS A 47 6.54 -1.56 -2.70
C CYS A 47 7.73 -2.30 -3.33
N ALA A 48 8.94 -1.75 -3.18
CA ALA A 48 10.14 -2.35 -3.77
C ALA A 48 10.46 -3.70 -3.14
N ASP A 49 10.22 -3.85 -1.83
CA ASP A 49 10.43 -5.10 -1.09
C ASP A 49 9.57 -6.25 -1.62
N VAL A 50 8.43 -5.93 -2.23
CA VAL A 50 7.47 -6.91 -2.79
C VAL A 50 7.48 -6.93 -4.32
N GLY A 51 8.45 -6.26 -4.96
CA GLY A 51 8.59 -6.25 -6.43
C GLY A 51 7.54 -5.42 -7.17
N ALA A 52 6.82 -4.54 -6.47
CA ALA A 52 5.86 -3.63 -7.07
C ALA A 52 6.52 -2.31 -7.49
N SER A 53 6.05 -1.75 -8.61
CA SER A 53 6.50 -0.46 -9.16
C SER A 53 5.42 0.62 -9.02
N ASN A 54 4.14 0.24 -9.08
CA ASN A 54 3.02 1.15 -8.92
C ASN A 54 1.94 0.56 -8.01
N VAL A 55 1.19 1.45 -7.37
CA VAL A 55 -0.14 1.17 -6.85
C VAL A 55 -1.15 1.54 -7.92
N GLU A 56 -2.11 0.67 -8.19
CA GLU A 56 -3.18 0.90 -9.14
C GLU A 56 -4.52 0.96 -8.40
N ILE A 57 -5.31 1.98 -8.69
CA ILE A 57 -6.73 2.01 -8.40
C ILE A 57 -7.51 1.78 -9.69
N ALA A 58 -8.28 0.70 -9.74
CA ALA A 58 -9.26 0.42 -10.77
C ALA A 58 -10.66 0.63 -10.19
N THR A 59 -11.51 1.29 -10.96
CA THR A 59 -12.90 1.54 -10.59
C THR A 59 -13.83 1.12 -11.72
N ASP A 60 -15.02 0.66 -11.38
CA ASP A 60 -16.08 0.33 -12.34
C ASP A 60 -17.43 0.82 -11.79
N GLY A 61 -18.18 1.56 -12.60
CA GLY A 61 -19.42 2.20 -12.18
C GLY A 61 -20.00 3.17 -13.21
N PRO A 62 -20.85 4.12 -12.79
CA PRO A 62 -21.38 5.15 -13.68
C PRO A 62 -20.26 5.91 -14.38
N GLY A 63 -20.32 5.95 -15.72
CA GLY A 63 -19.25 6.52 -16.56
C GLY A 63 -18.25 5.48 -17.11
N GLY A 64 -18.38 4.21 -16.70
CA GLY A 64 -17.54 3.11 -17.17
C GLY A 64 -16.28 2.89 -16.33
N PRO A 65 -15.44 1.92 -16.71
CA PRO A 65 -14.24 1.60 -15.96
C PRO A 65 -13.21 2.72 -16.04
N SER A 66 -12.46 2.93 -14.97
CA SER A 66 -11.41 3.93 -14.86
C SER A 66 -10.23 3.37 -14.08
N VAL A 67 -9.02 3.58 -14.57
CA VAL A 67 -7.78 3.07 -13.96
C VAL A 67 -6.79 4.21 -13.79
N ARG A 68 -6.15 4.29 -12.62
CA ARG A 68 -5.08 5.24 -12.34
C ARG A 68 -3.97 4.57 -11.55
N GLN A 69 -2.73 4.78 -12.00
CA GLN A 69 -1.54 4.27 -11.34
C GLN A 69 -0.79 5.39 -10.60
N PHE A 70 -0.13 5.00 -9.52
CA PHE A 70 0.68 5.86 -8.67
C PHE A 70 2.07 5.23 -8.54
N PRO A 71 3.14 5.96 -8.88
CA PRO A 71 4.47 5.44 -8.68
C PRO A 71 4.69 5.19 -7.19
N CYS A 72 5.26 4.04 -6.86
CA CYS A 72 5.56 3.64 -5.50
C CYS A 72 6.63 4.51 -4.80
N THR A 73 7.12 5.56 -5.45
CA THR A 73 7.97 6.59 -4.83
C THR A 73 7.16 7.61 -4.01
N THR A 74 5.84 7.64 -4.17
CA THR A 74 4.91 8.46 -3.38
C THR A 74 4.27 7.57 -2.32
N GLU A 75 4.93 7.38 -1.19
CA GLU A 75 4.39 6.47 -0.17
C GLU A 75 3.15 7.08 0.51
N GLY A 76 2.10 6.27 0.60
CA GLY A 76 1.07 6.41 1.62
C GLY A 76 -0.25 7.06 1.19
N ASN A 77 -0.36 7.72 0.02
CA ASN A 77 -1.59 8.41 -0.37
C ASN A 77 -1.80 8.57 -1.87
N GLY A 78 -3.06 8.52 -2.30
CA GLY A 78 -3.47 8.72 -3.69
C GLY A 78 -4.89 9.25 -3.81
N SER A 79 -5.19 9.76 -5.00
CA SER A 79 -6.51 10.25 -5.38
C SER A 79 -6.85 9.72 -6.77
N SER A 80 -8.05 9.18 -6.95
CA SER A 80 -8.53 8.73 -8.25
C SER A 80 -8.62 9.88 -9.25
N GLN A 81 -8.87 9.55 -10.52
CA GLN A 81 -9.40 10.55 -11.45
C GLN A 81 -10.83 10.95 -11.06
N ALA A 82 -11.37 11.99 -11.70
CA ALA A 82 -12.77 12.36 -11.53
C ALA A 82 -13.69 11.25 -12.04
N LEU A 83 -14.63 10.82 -11.21
CA LEU A 83 -15.62 9.78 -11.45
C LEU A 83 -17.02 10.38 -11.44
N SER A 84 -17.94 9.79 -12.21
CA SER A 84 -19.34 10.22 -12.18
C SER A 84 -19.98 9.80 -10.85
N PRO A 85 -20.92 10.58 -10.30
CA PRO A 85 -21.62 10.19 -9.08
C PRO A 85 -22.36 8.86 -9.19
N GLY A 86 -22.38 8.13 -8.07
CA GLY A 86 -23.10 6.85 -7.93
C GLY A 86 -22.22 5.75 -7.35
N ASN A 87 -22.68 4.50 -7.45
CA ASN A 87 -21.97 3.36 -6.86
C ASN A 87 -20.87 2.87 -7.78
N HIS A 88 -19.66 2.75 -7.24
CA HIS A 88 -18.49 2.21 -7.91
C HIS A 88 -17.97 0.99 -7.16
N ILE A 89 -17.53 0.00 -7.92
CA ILE A 89 -16.63 -1.06 -7.44
C ILE A 89 -15.23 -0.49 -7.53
N VAL A 90 -14.45 -0.62 -6.47
CA VAL A 90 -13.08 -0.14 -6.34
C VAL A 90 -12.19 -1.31 -6.03
N VAL A 91 -11.11 -1.44 -6.79
CA VAL A 91 -10.09 -2.47 -6.62
C VAL A 91 -8.75 -1.76 -6.55
N LEU A 92 -7.98 -2.06 -5.50
CA LEU A 92 -6.60 -1.61 -5.38
C LEU A 92 -5.66 -2.79 -5.61
N SER A 93 -4.63 -2.56 -6.43
CA SER A 93 -3.61 -3.55 -6.74
C SER A 93 -2.21 -2.96 -6.63
N LEU A 94 -1.24 -3.79 -6.27
CA LEU A 94 0.16 -3.55 -6.53
C LEU A 94 0.51 -4.15 -7.88
N VAL A 95 1.17 -3.39 -8.75
CA VAL A 95 1.59 -3.84 -10.09
C VAL A 95 3.09 -3.60 -10.28
N ASN A 96 3.74 -4.49 -11.03
CA ASN A 96 5.17 -4.39 -11.32
C ASN A 96 5.44 -3.49 -12.55
N SER A 97 6.71 -3.43 -12.99
CA SER A 97 7.14 -2.58 -14.11
C SER A 97 6.63 -2.99 -15.49
N VAL A 98 5.94 -4.14 -15.58
CA VAL A 98 5.29 -4.63 -16.80
C VAL A 98 3.76 -4.71 -16.65
N ASP A 99 3.20 -3.95 -15.71
CA ASP A 99 1.76 -3.85 -15.41
C ASP A 99 1.08 -5.17 -14.99
N SER A 100 1.88 -6.16 -14.55
CA SER A 100 1.33 -7.39 -13.96
C SER A 100 1.01 -7.18 -12.50
N SER A 101 -0.17 -7.65 -12.06
CA SER A 101 -0.57 -7.63 -10.66
C SER A 101 0.33 -8.52 -9.79
N VAL A 102 0.91 -7.91 -8.77
CA VAL A 102 1.68 -8.57 -7.70
C VAL A 102 0.72 -9.03 -6.59
N LEU A 103 -0.18 -8.14 -6.18
CA LEU A 103 -1.22 -8.42 -5.19
C LEU A 103 -2.44 -7.54 -5.49
N THR A 104 -3.63 -8.13 -5.39
CA THR A 104 -4.91 -7.43 -5.57
C THR A 104 -5.75 -7.58 -4.32
N LEU A 105 -6.19 -6.46 -3.76
CA LEU A 105 -7.08 -6.44 -2.60
C LEU A 105 -8.50 -6.83 -3.00
N PRO A 106 -9.31 -7.33 -2.05
CA PRO A 106 -10.73 -7.58 -2.29
C PRO A 106 -11.43 -6.31 -2.80
N ALA A 107 -12.29 -6.48 -3.80
CA ALA A 107 -13.10 -5.40 -4.34
C ALA A 107 -14.01 -4.82 -3.26
N GLN A 108 -14.11 -3.49 -3.22
CA GLN A 108 -14.99 -2.76 -2.32
C GLN A 108 -16.01 -1.95 -3.13
N THR A 109 -17.22 -1.84 -2.62
CA THR A 109 -18.23 -0.94 -3.20
C THR A 109 -18.30 0.35 -2.41
N THR A 110 -18.27 1.48 -3.10
CA THR A 110 -18.39 2.81 -2.51
C THR A 110 -19.35 3.68 -3.32
N THR A 111 -19.92 4.70 -2.69
CA THR A 111 -20.73 5.71 -3.38
C THR A 111 -19.89 6.97 -3.58
N VAL A 112 -19.68 7.36 -4.84
CA VAL A 112 -19.04 8.62 -5.21
C VAL A 112 -20.09 9.73 -5.21
N ASN A 113 -19.86 10.76 -4.41
CA ASN A 113 -20.60 12.03 -4.47
C ASN A 113 -19.74 13.10 -5.14
N ALA A 114 -20.36 14.23 -5.51
CA ALA A 114 -19.62 15.38 -6.02
C ALA A 114 -18.55 15.85 -5.02
N GLY A 115 -17.37 16.19 -5.52
CA GLY A 115 -16.22 16.58 -4.70
C GLY A 115 -15.41 15.39 -4.17
N THR A 116 -14.73 15.57 -3.03
CA THR A 116 -13.80 14.57 -2.50
C THR A 116 -14.52 13.56 -1.61
N ASN A 117 -14.30 12.27 -1.86
CA ASN A 117 -14.80 11.17 -1.05
C ASN A 117 -13.61 10.39 -0.48
N GLN A 118 -13.61 10.11 0.83
CA GLN A 118 -12.50 9.43 1.51
C GLN A 118 -12.79 7.93 1.62
N LEU A 119 -11.86 7.09 1.16
CA LEU A 119 -11.92 5.62 1.30
C LEU A 119 -11.17 5.10 2.53
N GLY A 120 -10.21 5.87 3.04
CA GLY A 120 -9.38 5.48 4.18
C GLY A 120 -8.12 4.71 3.77
N LEU A 121 -7.63 3.86 4.68
CA LEU A 121 -6.37 3.14 4.54
C LEU A 121 -6.60 1.72 3.99
N PHE A 122 -5.84 1.38 2.95
CA PHE A 122 -5.72 0.03 2.41
C PHE A 122 -4.40 -0.60 2.83
N VAL A 123 -4.44 -1.85 3.28
CA VAL A 123 -3.23 -2.59 3.70
C VAL A 123 -2.99 -3.73 2.73
N PHE A 124 -1.89 -3.65 1.99
CA PHE A 124 -1.36 -4.74 1.20
C PHE A 124 -0.50 -5.61 2.10
N ASP A 125 -1.13 -6.62 2.69
CA ASP A 125 -0.44 -7.57 3.56
C ASP A 125 -0.02 -8.80 2.75
N PHE A 126 1.28 -8.89 2.50
CA PHE A 126 1.93 -10.14 2.11
C PHE A 126 2.09 -10.93 3.40
N GLY A 127 0.97 -11.48 3.86
CA GLY A 127 0.87 -12.15 5.15
C GLY A 127 1.97 -13.19 5.32
N ASN A 128 2.28 -13.51 6.58
CA ASN A 128 3.43 -14.31 6.99
C ASN A 128 3.85 -15.38 5.98
N VAL A 129 4.77 -15.02 5.09
CA VAL A 129 5.43 -16.02 4.26
C VAL A 129 6.46 -16.58 5.22
N CYS A 130 6.11 -17.60 5.97
CA CYS A 130 7.10 -18.39 6.68
C CYS A 130 7.51 -19.51 5.76
N ASP A 131 8.48 -19.24 4.89
CA ASP A 131 9.14 -20.26 4.11
C ASP A 131 10.63 -20.28 4.44
N ALA A 132 11.37 -21.20 3.82
CA ALA A 132 12.79 -21.35 4.10
C ALA A 132 13.63 -20.11 3.73
N SER A 133 13.09 -19.22 2.90
CA SER A 133 13.75 -18.01 2.41
C SER A 133 13.59 -16.85 3.38
N SER A 134 12.39 -16.64 3.90
CA SER A 134 12.08 -15.59 4.88
C SER A 134 12.40 -15.99 6.32
N CYS A 135 12.33 -17.28 6.63
CA CYS A 135 12.45 -17.83 7.97
C CYS A 135 13.48 -18.95 8.05
N ASN A 136 14.66 -18.74 7.45
CA ASN A 136 15.72 -19.75 7.36
C ASN A 136 16.16 -20.27 8.74
N GLY A 137 16.36 -19.36 9.70
CA GLY A 137 16.83 -19.68 11.05
C GLY A 137 15.72 -19.82 12.10
N GLY A 138 14.46 -19.97 11.69
CA GLY A 138 13.31 -19.95 12.58
C GLY A 138 12.13 -20.77 12.10
N CYS A 139 11.03 -20.67 12.84
CA CYS A 139 9.77 -21.35 12.57
C CYS A 139 8.61 -20.36 12.47
N CYS A 140 7.49 -20.80 11.91
CA CYS A 140 6.29 -20.00 11.76
C CYS A 140 5.35 -20.09 12.95
N SER A 141 5.02 -18.93 13.51
CA SER A 141 3.95 -18.74 14.48
C SER A 141 2.80 -17.92 13.90
N ALA A 142 1.68 -17.83 14.61
CA ALA A 142 0.58 -16.92 14.23
C ALA A 142 1.01 -15.45 14.14
N SER A 143 2.07 -15.07 14.88
CA SER A 143 2.71 -13.76 14.86
C SER A 143 3.84 -13.62 13.83
N GLY A 144 4.18 -14.68 13.10
CA GLY A 144 5.18 -14.71 12.04
C GLY A 144 6.41 -15.54 12.32
N CYS A 145 7.45 -15.30 11.51
CA CYS A 145 8.73 -15.97 11.69
C CYS A 145 9.32 -15.58 13.04
N VAL A 146 9.53 -16.57 13.90
CA VAL A 146 10.13 -16.38 15.22
C VAL A 146 11.46 -17.12 15.32
N ALA A 147 12.37 -16.55 16.10
CA ALA A 147 13.65 -17.17 16.39
C ALA A 147 13.45 -18.45 17.18
N GLN A 148 14.34 -19.42 16.95
CA GLN A 148 14.27 -20.70 17.64
C GLN A 148 14.39 -20.58 19.15
N SER A 149 13.55 -21.31 19.85
CA SER A 149 13.63 -21.54 21.28
C SER A 149 12.99 -22.87 21.64
N ASP A 150 13.13 -23.30 22.90
CA ASP A 150 12.50 -24.55 23.36
C ASP A 150 10.97 -24.53 23.26
N SER A 151 10.34 -23.35 23.28
CA SER A 151 8.88 -23.19 23.10
C SER A 151 8.46 -22.80 21.69
N GLN A 152 9.41 -22.59 20.78
CA GLN A 152 9.19 -22.19 19.38
C GLN A 152 10.28 -22.83 18.52
N CYS A 153 10.22 -24.15 18.36
CA CYS A 153 11.23 -24.93 17.66
C CYS A 153 10.83 -25.19 16.20
N GLY A 154 11.81 -25.11 15.29
CA GLY A 154 11.62 -25.38 13.86
C GLY A 154 12.60 -24.58 13.00
N LEU A 155 12.87 -25.05 11.77
CA LEU A 155 13.73 -24.36 10.80
C LEU A 155 13.02 -24.17 9.48
N GLY A 156 13.48 -23.17 8.72
CA GLY A 156 13.05 -22.97 7.34
C GLY A 156 11.56 -22.62 7.20
N GLY A 157 10.98 -21.92 8.19
CA GLY A 157 9.60 -21.46 8.13
C GLY A 157 8.54 -22.53 8.36
N VAL A 158 8.92 -23.75 8.77
CA VAL A 158 7.95 -24.76 9.21
C VAL A 158 7.16 -24.25 10.43
N PRO A 159 5.92 -24.74 10.66
CA PRO A 159 5.18 -24.40 11.88
C PRO A 159 6.01 -24.67 13.14
N CYS A 160 5.96 -23.75 14.10
CA CYS A 160 6.67 -23.90 15.37
C CYS A 160 6.09 -25.02 16.25
N ASP A 161 6.98 -25.85 16.79
CA ASP A 161 6.68 -26.83 17.84
C ASP A 161 7.10 -26.33 19.23
N ASP A 162 6.31 -26.64 20.26
CA ASP A 162 6.63 -26.33 21.66
C ASP A 162 7.27 -27.57 22.32
N CYS A 163 8.59 -27.69 22.21
CA CYS A 163 9.35 -28.79 22.83
C CYS A 163 9.29 -28.72 24.36
N ALA A 164 9.28 -27.51 24.93
CA ALA A 164 9.21 -27.29 26.36
C ALA A 164 7.91 -27.87 26.96
N ALA A 165 6.80 -27.82 26.23
CA ALA A 165 5.52 -28.41 26.66
C ALA A 165 5.59 -29.93 26.86
N VAL A 166 6.52 -30.62 26.20
CA VAL A 166 6.73 -32.07 26.32
C VAL A 166 8.04 -32.43 27.04
N GLY A 167 8.72 -31.45 27.66
CA GLY A 167 9.95 -31.67 28.41
C GLY A 167 11.17 -32.00 27.54
N LEU A 168 11.16 -31.56 26.28
CA LEU A 168 12.26 -31.70 25.31
C LEU A 168 12.94 -30.35 25.08
N PHE A 169 14.13 -30.39 24.46
CA PHE A 169 14.90 -29.22 24.04
C PHE A 169 14.86 -29.06 22.53
N CYS A 170 14.90 -27.82 22.05
CA CYS A 170 15.02 -27.58 20.62
C CYS A 170 16.47 -27.79 20.17
N ASP A 171 16.70 -28.70 19.23
CA ASP A 171 17.98 -28.76 18.51
C ASP A 171 18.06 -27.56 17.56
N THR A 172 18.87 -26.57 17.92
CA THR A 172 18.96 -25.32 17.15
C THR A 172 19.69 -25.46 15.82
N ILE A 173 20.34 -26.60 15.57
CA ILE A 173 21.02 -26.88 14.30
C ILE A 173 20.05 -27.52 13.31
N ASN A 174 19.16 -28.38 13.80
CA ASN A 174 18.29 -29.18 12.94
C ASN A 174 16.79 -28.83 13.03
N GLY A 175 16.37 -28.04 14.02
CA GLY A 175 15.01 -27.55 14.17
C GLY A 175 13.99 -28.61 14.60
N PHE A 176 14.39 -29.60 15.41
CA PHE A 176 13.47 -30.59 15.95
C PHE A 176 13.63 -30.78 17.46
N CYS A 177 12.56 -31.23 18.12
CA CYS A 177 12.58 -31.52 19.54
C CYS A 177 13.42 -32.77 19.84
N THR A 178 14.36 -32.66 20.77
CA THR A 178 15.25 -33.73 21.20
C THR A 178 15.20 -33.93 22.70
N SER A 179 15.46 -35.16 23.15
CA SER A 179 15.73 -35.42 24.55
C SER A 179 17.16 -34.97 24.89
N PRO A 180 17.42 -34.55 26.14
CA PRO A 180 18.77 -34.26 26.61
C PRO A 180 19.72 -35.46 26.51
#